data_AF-A0A929BRI6-F1
#
_entry.id   AF-A0A929BRI6-F1
#
_cell.length_a   1.000
_cell.length_b   1.000
_cell.length_c   1.000
_cell.angle_alpha   90.00
_cell.angle_beta   90.00
_cell.angle_gamma   90.00
#
_symmetry.space_group_name_H-M   'P 1'
#
loop_
_entity.id
_entity.type
_entity.pdbx_description
1 polymer ?
#
loop_
_entity_poly.entity_id
_entity_poly.type
_entity_poly.pdbx_seq_one_letter_code
_entity_poly.pdbx_strand_id
1 'polypeptide(L)' 'MSRDKYETGSLEIPENQGRSVKNKYYHQMEASDHLALIYPGLRYSCDKPLLYYTTELLLERGYDILQLRANYRT' A
#
# COMPACT_ATOMS: atom_id res chain seq x y z
N MET A 1 -2.04 18.44 0.95
CA MET A 1 -0.77 17.69 0.85
C MET A 1 -0.47 17.51 -0.62
N SER A 2 0.68 18.01 -1.10
CA SER A 2 1.02 17.98 -2.52
C SER A 2 1.32 16.55 -2.95
N ARG A 3 0.63 16.07 -3.99
CA ARG A 3 0.82 14.73 -4.59
C ARG A 3 2.12 14.62 -5.39
N ASP A 4 2.93 15.67 -5.42
CA ASP A 4 4.13 15.76 -6.25
C ASP A 4 5.35 15.02 -5.65
N LYS A 5 5.19 14.32 -4.52
CA LYS A 5 6.29 13.61 -3.84
C LYS A 5 6.36 12.13 -4.16
N TYR A 6 5.25 11.52 -4.58
CA TYR A 6 5.15 10.09 -4.82
C TYR A 6 4.19 9.80 -5.96
N GLU A 7 4.45 8.73 -6.68
CA GLU A 7 3.53 8.18 -7.67
C GLU A 7 2.74 7.01 -7.08
N THR A 8 1.56 6.75 -7.64
CA THR A 8 0.71 5.62 -7.23
C THR A 8 0.56 4.67 -8.40
N GLY A 9 0.89 3.41 -8.18
CA GLY A 9 0.75 2.33 -9.15
C GLY A 9 0.01 1.12 -8.59
N SER A 10 -0.04 0.06 -9.39
CA SER A 10 -0.47 -1.25 -8.96
C SER A 10 0.65 -2.27 -9.14
N LEU A 11 0.92 -3.06 -8.11
CA LEU A 11 1.83 -4.18 -8.18
C LEU A 11 1.05 -5.49 -8.12
N GLU A 12 1.23 -6.30 -9.17
CA GLU A 12 0.71 -7.65 -9.23
C GLU A 12 1.67 -8.61 -8.54
N ILE A 13 1.20 -9.25 -7.48
CA ILE A 13 1.96 -10.26 -6.75
C ILE A 13 1.25 -11.59 -6.95
N PRO A 14 1.95 -12.62 -7.49
CA PRO A 14 1.36 -13.94 -7.66
C PRO A 14 1.11 -14.57 -6.29
N GLU A 15 -0.14 -14.96 -6.02
CA GLU A 15 -0.47 -15.74 -4.83
C GLU A 15 -0.17 -17.23 -5.05
N ASN A 16 0.02 -17.96 -3.94
CA ASN A 16 0.29 -19.41 -3.94
C ASN A 16 -0.82 -20.25 -4.63
N GLN A 17 -2.02 -19.69 -4.85
CA GLN A 17 -3.14 -20.35 -5.53
C GLN A 17 -3.34 -19.91 -6.99
N GLY A 18 -2.34 -19.26 -7.60
CA GLY A 18 -2.39 -18.85 -9.01
C GLY A 18 -3.31 -17.66 -9.30
N ARG A 19 -3.82 -16.98 -8.27
CA ARG A 19 -4.55 -15.71 -8.40
C ARG A 19 -3.56 -14.56 -8.26
N SER A 20 -3.61 -13.59 -9.18
CA SER A 20 -2.88 -12.33 -9.06
C SER A 20 -3.80 -11.30 -8.41
N VAL A 21 -3.33 -10.66 -7.34
CA VAL A 21 -4.02 -9.54 -6.72
C VAL A 21 -3.31 -8.25 -7.08
N LYS A 22 -4.07 -7.29 -7.61
CA LYS A 22 -3.59 -5.94 -7.86
C LYS A 22 -3.49 -5.18 -6.54
N ASN A 23 -2.30 -5.18 -5.96
CA ASN A 23 -1.99 -4.42 -4.76
C ASN A 23 -1.71 -2.97 -5.13
N LYS A 24 -1.96 -2.05 -4.21
CA LYS A 24 -1.70 -0.62 -4.43
C LYS A 24 -0.29 -0.31 -3.95
N TYR A 25 0.49 0.34 -4.80
CA TYR A 25 1.87 0.70 -4.51
C TYR A 25 2.04 2.21 -4.58
N TYR A 26 2.75 2.76 -3.61
CA TYR A 26 3.16 4.16 -3.59
C TYR A 26 4.68 4.17 -3.65
N HIS A 27 5.20 4.84 -4.68
CA HIS A 27 6.62 4.95 -4.93
C HIS A 27 7.05 6.39 -4.75
N GLN A 28 8.01 6.64 -3.87
CA GLN A 28 8.59 7.96 -3.67
C GLN A 28 9.40 8.36 -4.90
N MET A 29 9.29 9.61 -5.32
CA MET A 29 10.07 10.11 -6.47
C MET A 29 11.56 10.28 -6.12
N GLU A 30 11.85 10.57 -4.85
CA GLU A 30 13.20 10.50 -4.31
C GLU A 30 13.53 9.08 -3.85
N ALA A 31 14.81 8.73 -3.81
CA ALA A 31 15.24 7.42 -3.37
C ALA A 31 14.77 7.15 -1.92
N SER A 32 14.06 6.05 -1.72
CA SER A 32 13.60 5.58 -0.42
C SER A 32 14.41 4.35 0.02
N ASP A 33 14.91 4.37 1.25
CA ASP A 33 15.58 3.23 1.89
C ASP A 33 14.60 2.31 2.65
N HIS A 34 13.31 2.64 2.65
CA HIS A 34 12.31 1.97 3.47
C HIS A 34 11.04 1.60 2.71
N LEU A 35 10.56 0.38 2.94
CA LEU A 35 9.30 -0.12 2.42
C LEU A 35 8.35 -0.48 3.57
N ALA A 36 7.15 0.09 3.56
CA ALA A 36 6.07 -0.27 4.47
C ALA A 36 5.09 -1.24 3.80
N LEU A 37 4.81 -2.36 4.47
CA LEU A 37 3.80 -3.32 4.06
C LEU A 37 2.55 -3.14 4.91
N ILE A 38 1.43 -2.78 4.27
CA ILE A 38 0.16 -2.57 4.97
C ILE A 38 -0.79 -3.72 4.66
N TYR A 39 -1.06 -4.51 5.68
CA TYR A 39 -2.03 -5.60 5.65
C TYR A 39 -3.41 -5.11 6.10
N PRO A 40 -4.46 -5.26 5.27
CA PRO A 40 -5.81 -5.02 5.72
C PRO A 40 -6.23 -6.07 6.75
N GLY A 41 -7.15 -5.71 7.64
CA GLY A 41 -7.78 -6.66 8.55
C GLY A 41 -8.98 -7.36 7.91
N LEU A 42 -9.55 -8.35 8.61
CA LEU A 42 -10.80 -8.98 8.20
C LEU A 42 -11.90 -7.93 8.03
N ARG A 43 -12.45 -7.80 6.81
CA ARG A 43 -13.45 -6.77 6.45
C ARG A 43 -13.01 -5.32 6.72
N TYR A 44 -11.69 -5.08 6.82
CA TYR A 44 -11.11 -3.77 7.12
C TYR A 44 -10.08 -3.38 6.05
N SER A 45 -10.50 -2.59 5.06
CA SER A 45 -9.63 -2.13 3.97
C SER A 45 -8.61 -1.08 4.40
N CYS A 46 -7.54 -0.93 3.61
CA CYS A 46 -6.49 0.07 3.84
C CYS A 46 -6.98 1.53 3.73
N ASP A 47 -8.16 1.76 3.15
CA ASP A 47 -8.76 3.09 3.03
C ASP A 47 -9.50 3.55 4.31
N LYS A 48 -9.60 2.67 5.32
CA LYS A 48 -10.25 3.02 6.59
C LYS A 48 -9.32 3.85 7.48
N PRO A 49 -9.85 4.68 8.39
CA PRO A 49 -9.11 5.78 9.04
C PRO A 49 -7.76 5.38 9.64
N LEU A 50 -7.68 4.26 10.35
CA LEU A 50 -6.44 3.81 10.98
C LEU A 50 -5.33 3.62 9.94
N LEU A 51 -5.64 2.86 8.88
CA LEU A 51 -4.67 2.53 7.84
C LEU A 51 -4.46 3.69 6.86
N TYR A 52 -5.49 4.51 6.62
CA TYR A 52 -5.40 5.71 5.82
C TYR A 52 -4.40 6.70 6.41
N TYR A 53 -4.59 7.11 7.67
CA TYR A 53 -3.69 8.09 8.29
C TYR A 53 -2.30 7.51 8.57
N THR A 54 -2.19 6.21 8.84
CA THR A 54 -0.88 5.54 8.91
C THR A 54 -0.15 5.62 7.57
N THR A 55 -0.86 5.44 6.45
CA THR A 55 -0.30 5.56 5.10
C THR A 55 0.19 6.98 4.85
N GLU A 56 -0.63 8.00 5.09
CA GLU A 56 -0.25 9.40 4.89
C GLU A 56 0.99 9.77 5.73
N LEU A 57 1.04 9.34 6.99
CA LEU A 57 2.16 9.59 7.88
C LEU A 57 3.49 8.97 7.40
N LEU A 58 3.42 7.79 6.78
CA LEU A 58 4.58 7.10 6.22
C LEU A 58 5.00 7.71 4.89
N LEU A 59 4.05 8.14 4.04
CA LEU A 59 4.34 8.86 2.82
C LEU A 59 5.04 10.18 3.10
N GLU A 60 4.61 10.91 4.13
CA GLU A 60 5.29 12.14 4.57
C GLU A 60 6.72 11.90 5.05
N ARG A 61 7.00 10.72 5.60
CA ARG A 61 8.35 10.32 6.02
C ARG A 61 9.21 9.77 4.87
N GLY A 62 8.70 9.74 3.64
CA GLY A 62 9.46 9.29 2.48
C GLY A 62 9.56 7.77 2.36
N TYR A 63 8.58 7.01 2.89
CA TYR A 63 8.55 5.56 2.73
C TYR A 63 7.86 5.18 1.42
N ASP A 64 8.37 4.14 0.77
CA ASP A 64 7.59 3.39 -0.22
C ASP A 64 6.55 2.57 0.52
N ILE A 65 5.37 2.39 -0.07
CA ILE A 65 4.27 1.70 0.59
C ILE A 65 3.61 0.72 -0.35
N LEU A 66 3.49 -0.53 0.08
CA LEU A 66 2.66 -1.54 -0.57
C LEU A 66 1.46 -1.86 0.32
N GLN A 67 0.28 -1.44 -0.14
CA GLN A 67 -1.00 -1.81 0.46
C GLN A 67 -1.53 -3.07 -0.21
N LEU A 68 -1.63 -4.14 0.58
CA LEU A 68 -2.15 -5.40 0.08
C LEU A 68 -3.67 -5.31 -0.06
N ARG A 69 -4.20 -5.76 -1.20
CA ARG A 69 -5.65 -5.86 -1.42
C ARG A 69 -6.09 -7.30 -1.21
N ALA A 70 -5.88 -7.81 0.00
CA ALA A 70 -6.25 -9.18 0.32
C ALA A 70 -7.78 -9.36 0.23
N ASN A 71 -8.21 -10.30 -0.61
CA ASN A 71 -9.60 -10.75 -0.66
C ASN A 71 -9.82 -11.80 0.44
N TYR A 72 -9.88 -11.37 1.69
CA TYR A 72 -10.28 -12.23 2.81
C TYR A 72 -11.76 -12.59 2.68
N ARG A 73 -12.06 -13.58 1.82
CA ARG A 73 -13.35 -14.28 1.81
C ARG A 73 -13.23 -15.50 2.72
N THR A 74 -13.97 -15.48 3.83
CA THR A 74 -14.30 -16.66 4.61
C THR A 74 -15.35 -17.47 3.87
#